data_AF-A0A7X5QWI1-F1
#
_entry.id   AF-A0A7X5QWI1-F1
#
_cell.length_a   1.000
_cell.length_b   1.000
_cell.length_c   1.000
_cell.angle_alpha   90.00
_cell.angle_beta   90.00
_cell.angle_gamma   90.00
#
_symmetry.space_group_name_H-M   'P 1'
#
loop_
_entity.id
_entity.type
_entity.pdbx_description
1 polymer ?
#
loop_
_entity_poly.entity_id
_entity_poly.type
_entity_poly.pdbx_seq_one_letter_code
_entity_poly.pdbx_strand_id
1 'polypeptide(L)'
;MSKFALAAPPRRAVVVVIVAVVLATAAFASLRLRQPATIAAPDTGAVAESPADAGESSGVEILLGLARQATHDGRLVSPQGNNAYEYYLSVIQLEPNNATAQDALRETIPFASQEIERLINRRDLEEARREIALLRDYDPTNYTLIILGAKLDAQQQVVTAEDEAKADAMRR
;
A
#
# COMPACT_ATOMS: atom_id res chain seq x y z
N MET A 1 45.27 -10.33 -29.97
CA MET A 1 44.24 -9.28 -29.81
C MET A 1 43.23 -9.80 -28.78
N SER A 2 43.37 -9.33 -27.54
CA SER A 2 42.67 -9.82 -26.36
C SER A 2 41.24 -9.29 -26.31
N LYS A 3 40.26 -10.18 -26.12
CA LYS A 3 38.90 -9.83 -25.71
C LYS A 3 38.67 -10.42 -24.32
N PHE A 4 38.83 -9.61 -23.29
CA PHE A 4 38.41 -9.96 -21.93
C PHE A 4 36.89 -9.79 -21.85
N ALA A 5 36.18 -10.91 -21.79
CA ALA A 5 34.78 -10.92 -21.39
C ALA A 5 34.73 -10.91 -19.85
N LEU A 6 34.24 -9.82 -19.26
CA LEU A 6 33.87 -9.80 -17.84
C LEU A 6 32.62 -10.68 -17.66
N ALA A 7 32.82 -11.89 -17.14
CA ALA A 7 31.73 -12.76 -16.70
C ALA A 7 31.15 -12.23 -15.39
N ALA A 8 29.84 -11.99 -15.36
CA ALA A 8 29.10 -11.62 -14.17
C ALA A 8 29.06 -12.80 -13.16
N PRO A 9 29.29 -12.56 -11.85
CA PRO A 9 29.22 -13.63 -10.85
C PRO A 9 27.76 -14.03 -10.54
N PRO A 10 27.50 -15.31 -10.19
CA PRO A 10 26.15 -15.82 -9.98
C PRO A 10 25.50 -15.36 -8.66
N ARG A 11 24.19 -15.12 -8.73
CA ARG A 11 23.26 -14.53 -7.75
C ARG A 11 23.19 -15.19 -6.35
N ARG A 12 23.96 -16.24 -6.07
CA ARG A 12 23.97 -16.91 -4.74
C ARG A 12 25.06 -16.40 -3.80
N ALA A 13 26.07 -15.71 -4.30
CA ALA A 13 27.16 -15.16 -3.48
C ALA A 13 26.80 -13.84 -2.76
N VAL A 14 25.76 -13.13 -3.20
CA VAL A 14 25.32 -11.86 -2.60
C VAL A 14 24.46 -12.08 -1.34
N VAL A 15 23.78 -13.23 -1.23
CA VAL A 15 22.84 -13.51 -0.13
C VAL A 15 23.55 -13.89 1.18
N VAL A 16 24.79 -14.38 1.12
CA VAL A 16 25.52 -14.84 2.33
C VAL A 16 26.21 -13.69 3.08
N VAL A 17 26.45 -12.54 2.44
CA VAL A 17 27.17 -11.41 3.05
C VAL A 17 26.25 -10.49 3.88
N ILE A 18 24.94 -10.49 3.63
CA ILE A 18 23.99 -9.59 4.33
C ILE A 18 23.56 -10.15 5.70
N VAL A 19 23.60 -11.48 5.89
CA VAL A 19 23.22 -12.14 7.15
C VAL A 19 24.26 -11.94 8.28
N ALA A 20 25.48 -11.50 7.97
CA ALA A 20 26.58 -11.37 8.94
C ALA A 20 26.74 -9.99 9.58
N VAL A 21 25.94 -8.97 9.21
CA VAL A 21 26.11 -7.59 9.72
C VAL A 21 25.08 -7.20 10.80
N VAL A 22 24.05 -8.02 11.07
CA VAL A 22 22.97 -7.68 12.03
C VAL A 22 23.21 -8.21 13.45
N LEU A 23 24.29 -8.98 13.70
CA LEU A 23 24.59 -9.58 15.01
C LEU A 23 25.61 -8.81 15.88
N ALA A 24 25.87 -7.52 15.63
CA ALA A 24 26.96 -6.79 16.29
C ALA A 24 26.60 -5.37 16.80
N THR A 25 25.43 -5.18 17.43
CA THR A 25 25.10 -3.93 18.17
C THR A 25 24.54 -4.20 19.58
N ALA A 26 24.81 -5.36 20.16
CA ALA A 26 24.29 -5.80 21.46
C ALA A 26 25.18 -5.49 22.70
N ALA A 27 26.19 -4.61 22.63
CA ALA A 27 27.21 -4.57 23.69
C ALA A 27 27.82 -3.19 24.03
N PHE A 28 27.12 -2.06 23.86
CA PHE A 28 27.70 -0.76 24.20
C PHE A 28 26.68 0.25 24.76
N ALA A 29 26.29 0.07 26.02
CA ALA A 29 25.80 1.15 26.92
C ALA A 29 25.43 0.65 28.33
N SER A 30 25.57 -0.65 28.63
CA SER A 30 25.63 -1.15 29.99
C SER A 30 26.93 -0.65 30.64
N LEU A 31 26.91 0.50 31.33
CA LEU A 31 27.82 0.96 32.41
C LEU A 31 27.93 2.51 32.41
N ARG A 32 26.87 3.20 32.86
CA ARG A 32 27.03 4.49 33.54
C ARG A 32 26.08 4.58 34.74
N LEU A 33 26.63 4.13 35.87
CA LEU A 33 26.48 4.66 37.24
C LEU A 33 25.05 5.08 37.65
N ARG A 34 24.36 4.22 38.43
CA ARG A 34 24.17 4.40 39.89
C ARG A 34 23.74 5.82 40.31
N GLN A 35 22.49 5.95 40.75
CA GLN A 35 22.17 6.66 42.00
C GLN A 35 21.14 5.88 42.84
N PRO A 36 21.19 6.01 44.19
CA PRO A 36 20.51 5.14 45.14
C PRO A 36 19.17 5.69 45.65
N ALA A 37 18.40 4.77 46.23
CA ALA A 37 17.20 4.84 47.08
C ALA A 37 16.64 6.20 47.57
N THR A 38 15.31 6.30 47.56
CA THR A 38 14.50 6.66 48.75
C THR A 38 13.05 6.17 48.57
N ILE A 39 12.52 5.50 49.58
CA ILE A 39 11.12 5.10 49.73
C ILE A 39 10.35 6.29 50.32
N ALA A 40 9.23 6.68 49.70
CA ALA A 40 8.11 7.38 50.33
C ALA A 40 6.82 7.09 49.54
N ALA A 41 5.81 6.55 50.24
CA ALA A 41 4.43 6.33 49.77
C ALA A 41 3.53 7.50 50.26
N PRO A 42 2.19 7.54 50.04
CA PRO A 42 1.32 7.04 48.96
C PRO A 42 0.40 8.14 48.36
N ASP A 43 -0.47 7.74 47.42
CA ASP A 43 -1.74 8.36 46.98
C ASP A 43 -1.75 9.79 46.43
N THR A 44 -1.89 9.91 45.10
CA THR A 44 -2.96 10.71 44.47
C THR A 44 -3.22 10.15 43.07
N GLY A 45 -4.49 9.93 42.73
CA GLY A 45 -4.93 9.26 41.51
C GLY A 45 -4.34 9.88 40.24
N ALA A 46 -3.49 9.10 39.57
CA ALA A 46 -3.27 9.23 38.14
C ALA A 46 -4.09 8.13 37.49
N VAL A 47 -5.13 8.51 36.76
CA VAL A 47 -5.71 7.64 35.74
C VAL A 47 -4.55 7.34 34.81
N ALA A 48 -4.05 6.11 34.89
CA ALA A 48 -3.10 5.60 33.92
C ALA A 48 -3.83 5.59 32.58
N GLU A 49 -3.61 6.62 31.77
CA GLU A 49 -3.82 6.49 30.34
C GLU A 49 -2.97 5.30 29.89
N SER A 50 -3.70 4.28 29.44
CA SER A 50 -3.12 3.07 28.91
C SER A 50 -2.14 3.43 27.79
N PRO A 51 -0.91 2.88 27.76
CA PRO A 51 0.07 3.15 26.71
C PRO A 51 -0.33 2.60 25.32
N ALA A 52 -1.58 2.15 25.15
CA ALA A 52 -2.13 1.70 23.87
C ALA A 52 -2.33 2.88 22.90
N ASP A 53 -2.73 4.06 23.38
CA ASP A 53 -3.16 5.18 22.54
C ASP A 53 -1.97 5.87 21.81
N ALA A 54 -0.85 6.07 22.51
CA ALA A 54 0.33 6.74 21.96
C ALA A 54 0.99 5.97 20.80
N GLY A 55 0.85 4.64 20.77
CA GLY A 55 1.35 3.81 19.67
C GLY A 55 0.47 3.92 18.41
N GLU A 56 -0.85 3.95 18.59
CA GLU A 56 -1.82 4.01 17.49
C GLU A 56 -1.75 5.34 16.75
N SER A 57 -1.66 6.48 17.45
CA SER A 57 -1.49 7.79 16.81
C SER A 57 -0.19 7.88 15.99
N SER A 58 0.90 7.27 16.48
CA SER A 58 2.17 7.23 15.74
C SER A 58 2.08 6.39 14.45
N GLY A 59 1.32 5.29 14.49
CA GLY A 59 1.07 4.44 13.34
C GLY A 59 0.22 5.15 12.27
N VAL A 60 -0.83 5.85 12.69
CA VAL A 60 -1.67 6.66 11.80
C VAL A 60 -0.86 7.77 11.12
N GLU A 61 0.00 8.47 11.85
CA GLU A 61 0.85 9.52 11.27
C GLU A 61 1.83 8.97 10.22
N ILE A 62 2.42 7.80 10.47
CA ILE A 62 3.28 7.09 9.50
C ILE A 62 2.48 6.75 8.24
N LEU A 63 1.28 6.18 8.38
CA LEU A 63 0.42 5.83 7.25
C LEU A 63 0.00 7.06 6.44
N LEU A 64 -0.37 8.16 7.09
CA LEU A 64 -0.66 9.43 6.42
C LEU A 64 0.57 10.01 5.71
N GLY A 65 1.77 9.81 6.25
CA GLY A 65 3.03 10.14 5.58
C GLY A 65 3.23 9.32 4.29
N LEU A 66 3.09 8.00 4.37
CA LEU A 66 3.20 7.08 3.23
C LEU A 66 2.14 7.38 2.16
N ALA A 67 0.91 7.63 2.57
CA ALA A 67 -0.19 7.95 1.67
C ALA A 67 0.07 9.25 0.90
N ARG A 68 0.51 10.32 1.58
CA ARG A 68 0.86 11.59 0.94
C ARG A 68 2.03 11.43 -0.03
N GLN A 69 3.05 10.64 0.33
CA GLN A 69 4.15 10.35 -0.57
C GLN A 69 3.69 9.58 -1.81
N ALA A 70 2.85 8.56 -1.65
CA ALA A 70 2.29 7.79 -2.76
C ALA A 70 1.45 8.68 -3.68
N THR A 71 0.62 9.57 -3.13
CA THR A 71 -0.15 10.56 -3.91
C THR A 71 0.77 11.49 -4.69
N HIS A 72 1.81 12.03 -4.05
CA HIS A 72 2.79 12.91 -4.71
C HIS A 72 3.49 12.21 -5.88
N ASP A 73 3.82 10.93 -5.70
CA ASP A 73 4.47 10.11 -6.72
C ASP A 73 3.49 9.59 -7.80
N GLY A 74 2.21 9.96 -7.74
CA GLY A 74 1.16 9.54 -8.67
C GLY A 74 0.71 8.08 -8.50
N ARG A 75 1.15 7.39 -7.43
CA ARG A 75 0.74 6.03 -7.09
C ARG A 75 -0.61 6.05 -6.36
N LEU A 76 -1.67 6.43 -7.05
CA LEU A 76 -3.00 6.56 -6.43
C LEU A 76 -3.56 5.18 -6.05
N VAL A 77 -3.68 4.29 -7.03
CA VAL A 77 -4.32 2.96 -6.89
C VAL A 77 -3.42 1.81 -7.31
N SER A 78 -2.27 2.14 -7.91
CA SER A 78 -1.28 1.20 -8.42
C SER A 78 0.12 1.65 -8.00
N PRO A 79 1.06 0.71 -7.75
CA PRO A 79 0.90 -0.74 -7.72
C PRO A 79 0.18 -1.24 -6.46
N GLN A 80 -0.29 -2.48 -6.49
CA GLN A 80 -0.88 -3.14 -5.31
C GLN A 80 0.12 -3.20 -4.15
N GLY A 81 -0.35 -2.97 -2.92
CA GLY A 81 0.47 -3.02 -1.72
C GLY A 81 1.30 -1.76 -1.47
N ASN A 82 1.33 -0.81 -2.41
CA ASN A 82 2.15 0.40 -2.32
C ASN A 82 1.53 1.56 -3.11
N ASN A 83 0.30 1.91 -2.74
CA ASN A 83 -0.45 3.02 -3.32
C ASN A 83 -1.16 3.83 -2.23
N ALA A 84 -1.54 5.06 -2.58
CA ALA A 84 -2.13 6.02 -1.66
C ALA A 84 -3.45 5.53 -1.06
N TYR A 85 -4.32 4.93 -1.88
CA TYR A 85 -5.62 4.44 -1.45
C TYR A 85 -5.50 3.38 -0.35
N GLU A 86 -4.63 2.38 -0.52
CA GLU A 86 -4.42 1.34 0.48
C GLU A 86 -3.90 1.92 1.82
N TYR A 87 -3.01 2.91 1.77
CA TYR A 87 -2.54 3.59 2.98
C TYR A 87 -3.66 4.41 3.66
N TYR A 88 -4.43 5.19 2.89
CA TYR A 88 -5.55 5.95 3.45
C TYR A 88 -6.66 5.03 3.99
N LEU A 89 -6.99 3.94 3.31
CA LEU A 89 -7.95 2.94 3.81
C LEU A 89 -7.46 2.27 5.11
N SER A 90 -6.14 2.08 5.25
CA SER A 90 -5.56 1.62 6.51
C SER A 90 -5.72 2.66 7.62
N VAL A 91 -5.58 3.95 7.32
CA VAL A 91 -5.89 5.03 8.27
C VAL A 91 -7.36 5.00 8.68
N ILE A 92 -8.30 4.86 7.74
CA ILE A 92 -9.74 4.80 8.04
C ILE A 92 -10.11 3.58 8.88
N GLN A 93 -9.42 2.45 8.72
CA GLN A 93 -9.62 1.26 9.57
C GLN A 93 -9.23 1.52 11.04
N LEU A 94 -8.20 2.34 11.28
CA LEU A 94 -7.74 2.71 12.61
C LEU A 94 -8.54 3.88 13.19
N GLU A 95 -8.78 4.90 12.37
CA GLU A 95 -9.50 6.13 12.70
C GLU A 95 -10.60 6.40 11.66
N PRO A 96 -11.81 5.86 11.86
CA PRO A 96 -12.91 5.98 10.89
C PRO A 96 -13.29 7.42 10.55
N ASN A 97 -13.03 8.37 11.46
CA ASN A 97 -13.37 9.78 11.34
C ASN A 97 -12.17 10.68 10.96
N ASN A 98 -11.05 10.10 10.51
CA ASN A 98 -9.87 10.88 10.11
C ASN A 98 -10.18 11.74 8.87
N ALA A 99 -10.41 13.03 9.08
CA ALA A 99 -10.81 13.97 8.02
C ALA A 99 -9.77 14.02 6.89
N THR A 100 -8.47 13.99 7.21
CA THR A 100 -7.40 14.03 6.22
C THR A 100 -7.46 12.85 5.26
N ALA A 101 -7.67 11.64 5.76
CA ALA A 101 -7.80 10.45 4.92
C ALA A 101 -9.10 10.46 4.11
N GLN A 102 -10.22 10.84 4.73
CA GLN A 102 -11.52 10.92 4.04
C GLN A 102 -11.50 11.94 2.90
N ASP A 103 -10.94 13.12 3.13
CA ASP A 103 -10.88 14.17 2.11
C ASP A 103 -9.94 13.77 0.98
N ALA A 104 -8.76 13.23 1.29
CA ALA A 104 -7.84 12.73 0.27
C ALA A 104 -8.46 11.63 -0.61
N LEU A 105 -9.14 10.65 -0.01
CA LEU A 105 -9.84 9.60 -0.75
C LEU A 105 -10.93 10.18 -1.65
N ARG A 106 -11.74 11.13 -1.16
CA ARG A 106 -12.80 11.77 -1.94
C ARG A 106 -12.25 12.60 -3.11
N GLU A 107 -11.22 13.41 -2.85
CA GLU A 107 -10.64 14.34 -3.82
C GLU A 107 -9.90 13.62 -4.95
N THR A 108 -9.33 12.44 -4.66
CA THR A 108 -8.51 11.71 -5.63
C THR A 108 -9.30 10.76 -6.54
N ILE A 109 -10.57 10.45 -6.22
CA ILE A 109 -11.43 9.55 -7.03
C ILE A 109 -11.46 9.94 -8.51
N PRO A 110 -11.66 11.22 -8.90
CA PRO A 110 -11.72 11.59 -10.32
C PRO A 110 -10.43 11.27 -11.07
N PHE A 111 -9.28 11.40 -10.43
CA PHE A 111 -7.97 11.14 -11.04
C PHE A 111 -7.72 9.64 -11.20
N ALA A 112 -7.98 8.85 -10.16
CA ALA A 112 -7.90 7.40 -10.22
C ALA A 112 -8.91 6.82 -11.24
N SER A 113 -10.11 7.40 -11.32
CA SER A 113 -11.13 7.01 -12.30
C SER A 113 -10.64 7.18 -13.76
N GLN A 114 -9.88 8.24 -14.04
CA GLN A 114 -9.29 8.43 -15.37
C GLN A 114 -8.22 7.39 -15.69
N GLU A 115 -7.42 6.98 -14.70
CA GLU A 115 -6.42 5.91 -14.87
C GLU A 115 -7.09 4.56 -15.17
N ILE A 116 -8.10 4.20 -14.37
CA ILE A 116 -8.94 3.01 -14.59
C ILE A 116 -9.55 3.04 -15.99
N GLU A 117 -10.07 4.19 -16.42
CA GLU A 117 -10.65 4.30 -17.75
C GLU A 117 -9.62 4.02 -18.85
N ARG A 118 -8.38 4.49 -18.69
CA ARG A 118 -7.28 4.19 -19.63
C ARG A 118 -6.95 2.70 -19.63
N LEU A 119 -6.96 2.04 -18.48
CA LEU A 119 -6.74 0.58 -18.40
C LEU A 119 -7.83 -0.18 -19.16
N ILE A 120 -9.10 0.17 -18.97
CA ILE A 120 -10.22 -0.42 -19.71
C ILE A 120 -10.01 -0.21 -21.23
N ASN A 121 -9.68 1.01 -21.64
CA ASN A 121 -9.45 1.33 -23.06
C ASN A 121 -8.27 0.57 -23.67
N ARG A 122 -7.23 0.25 -22.88
CA ARG A 122 -6.08 -0.55 -23.30
C ARG A 122 -6.30 -2.07 -23.20
N ARG A 123 -7.49 -2.50 -22.74
CA ARG A 123 -7.82 -3.90 -22.43
C ARG A 123 -7.00 -4.52 -21.29
N ASP A 124 -6.45 -3.68 -20.41
CA ASP A 124 -5.88 -4.13 -19.13
C ASP A 124 -7.02 -4.37 -18.11
N LEU A 125 -7.91 -5.33 -18.42
CA LEU A 125 -9.20 -5.49 -17.74
C LEU A 125 -9.05 -6.01 -16.31
N GLU A 126 -8.08 -6.88 -16.06
CA GLU A 126 -7.81 -7.40 -14.72
C GLU A 126 -7.28 -6.31 -13.79
N GLU A 127 -6.43 -5.42 -14.30
CA GLU A 127 -5.92 -4.27 -13.54
C GLU A 127 -7.07 -3.32 -13.18
N ALA A 128 -7.86 -2.94 -14.20
CA ALA A 128 -9.02 -2.09 -14.02
C ALA A 128 -10.03 -2.68 -13.01
N ARG A 129 -10.29 -3.99 -13.06
CA ARG A 129 -11.20 -4.67 -12.13
C ARG A 129 -10.77 -4.49 -10.68
N ARG A 130 -9.47 -4.70 -10.41
CA ARG A 130 -8.91 -4.55 -9.06
C ARG A 130 -8.98 -3.11 -8.58
N GLU A 131 -8.58 -2.15 -9.40
CA GLU A 131 -8.57 -0.74 -9.02
C GLU A 131 -9.99 -0.20 -8.77
N ILE A 132 -10.98 -0.64 -9.55
CA ILE A 132 -12.40 -0.35 -9.28
C ILE A 132 -12.83 -0.92 -7.94
N ALA A 133 -12.44 -2.16 -7.63
CA ALA A 133 -12.77 -2.79 -6.35
C ALA A 133 -12.17 -2.00 -5.17
N LEU A 134 -10.90 -1.62 -5.26
CA LEU A 134 -10.22 -0.80 -4.24
C LEU A 134 -10.96 0.53 -3.98
N LEU A 135 -11.42 1.21 -5.04
CA LEU A 135 -12.16 2.47 -4.88
C LEU A 135 -13.56 2.25 -4.28
N ARG A 136 -14.20 1.13 -4.59
CA ARG A 136 -15.52 0.77 -4.04
C ARG A 136 -15.48 0.39 -2.57
N ASP A 137 -14.34 -0.03 -2.04
CA ASP A 137 -14.17 -0.24 -0.60
C ASP A 137 -14.33 1.05 0.20
N TYR A 138 -14.04 2.22 -0.42
CA TYR A 138 -14.30 3.53 0.17
C TYR A 138 -15.70 4.07 -0.14
N ASP A 139 -16.07 4.14 -1.43
CA ASP A 139 -17.37 4.68 -1.87
C ASP A 139 -18.04 3.76 -2.90
N PRO A 140 -18.80 2.75 -2.46
CA PRO A 140 -19.47 1.81 -3.36
C PRO A 140 -20.62 2.45 -4.14
N THR A 141 -21.10 3.62 -3.69
CA THR A 141 -22.22 4.36 -4.30
C THR A 141 -21.77 5.39 -5.32
N ASN A 142 -20.47 5.55 -5.52
CA ASN A 142 -19.92 6.51 -6.45
C ASN A 142 -20.40 6.25 -7.89
N TYR A 143 -21.10 7.23 -8.46
CA TYR A 143 -21.67 7.10 -9.81
C TYR A 143 -20.61 6.83 -10.89
N THR A 144 -19.43 7.43 -10.80
CA THR A 144 -18.34 7.19 -11.74
C THR A 144 -17.87 5.73 -11.70
N LEU A 145 -17.75 5.15 -10.50
CA LEU A 145 -17.35 3.75 -10.33
C LEU A 145 -18.41 2.76 -10.83
N ILE A 146 -19.69 3.13 -10.76
CA ILE A 146 -20.78 2.34 -11.36
C ILE A 146 -20.62 2.31 -12.89
N ILE A 147 -20.39 3.47 -13.51
CA ILE A 147 -20.16 3.57 -14.96
C ILE A 147 -18.92 2.79 -15.38
N LEU A 148 -17.80 2.94 -14.67
CA LEU A 148 -16.55 2.22 -14.99
C LEU A 148 -16.73 0.72 -14.88
N GLY A 149 -17.49 0.24 -13.89
CA GLY A 149 -17.86 -1.18 -13.79
C GLY A 149 -18.64 -1.67 -14.99
N ALA A 150 -19.68 -0.94 -15.41
CA ALA A 150 -20.45 -1.30 -16.60
C ALA A 150 -19.58 -1.29 -17.88
N LYS A 151 -18.67 -0.33 -18.01
CA LYS A 151 -17.72 -0.25 -19.13
C LYS A 151 -16.76 -1.45 -19.15
N LEU A 152 -16.23 -1.83 -17.99
CA LEU A 152 -15.36 -2.99 -17.81
C LEU A 152 -16.09 -4.28 -18.23
N ASP A 153 -17.33 -4.47 -17.76
CA ASP A 153 -18.11 -5.67 -18.06
C ASP A 153 -18.42 -5.79 -19.56
N ALA A 154 -18.77 -4.67 -20.21
CA ALA A 154 -18.95 -4.64 -21.66
C ALA A 154 -17.65 -5.01 -22.40
N GLN A 155 -16.51 -4.47 -21.98
CA GLN A 155 -15.22 -4.76 -22.59
C GLN A 155 -14.81 -6.23 -22.40
N GLN A 156 -15.12 -6.82 -21.25
CA GLN A 156 -14.87 -8.24 -20.95
C GLN A 156 -15.66 -9.16 -21.89
N GLN A 157 -16.93 -8.87 -22.13
CA GLN A 157 -17.77 -9.67 -23.04
C GLN A 157 -17.19 -9.68 -24.46
N VAL A 158 -16.67 -8.55 -24.93
CA VAL A 158 -16.02 -8.46 -26.25
C VAL A 158 -14.79 -9.36 -26.31
N VAL A 159 -13.92 -9.31 -25.30
CA VAL A 159 -12.71 -10.17 -25.29
C VAL A 159 -13.07 -11.65 -25.28
N THR A 160 -14.03 -12.04 -24.44
CA THR A 160 -14.50 -13.44 -24.38
C THR A 160 -15.04 -13.91 -25.73
N ALA A 161 -15.90 -13.11 -26.38
CA ALA A 161 -16.46 -13.45 -27.69
C ALA A 161 -15.39 -13.57 -28.78
N GLU A 162 -14.36 -12.71 -28.75
CA GLU A 162 -13.24 -12.79 -29.68
C GLU A 162 -12.44 -14.09 -29.50
N ASP A 163 -12.20 -14.50 -28.26
CA ASP A 163 -11.42 -15.69 -27.96
C ASP A 163 -12.18 -16.98 -28.30
N GLU A 164 -13.50 -17.01 -28.08
CA GLU A 164 -14.37 -18.09 -28.55
C GLU A 164 -14.36 -18.20 -30.08
N ALA A 165 -14.51 -17.08 -30.79
CA ALA A 165 -14.47 -17.07 -32.25
C ALA A 165 -13.12 -17.56 -32.81
N LYS A 166 -12.00 -17.18 -32.17
CA LYS A 166 -10.67 -17.69 -32.53
C LYS A 166 -10.56 -19.19 -32.30
N ALA A 167 -11.06 -19.69 -31.17
CA ALA A 167 -11.04 -21.12 -30.85
C ALA A 167 -11.87 -21.94 -31.86
N ASP A 168 -13.05 -21.45 -32.26
CA ASP A 168 -13.89 -22.11 -33.25
C ASP A 168 -13.27 -22.07 -34.66
N ALA A 169 -12.59 -20.98 -35.02
CA ALA A 169 -11.84 -20.90 -36.27
C ALA A 169 -10.69 -21.93 -36.32
N MET A 170 -10.03 -22.21 -35.19
CA MET A 170 -8.98 -23.23 -35.11
C MET A 170 -9.51 -24.67 -35.17
N ARG A 171 -10.80 -24.88 -34.89
CA ARG A 171 -11.46 -26.21 -34.94
C ARG A 171 -11.95 -26.60 -36.33
N ARG A 172 -12.07 -25.65 -37.26
CA ARG A 172 -12.52 -25.86 -38.64
C ARG A 172 -11.36 -26.19 -39.57
#